data_AF-A0A1G3YN23-F1
#
_entry.id   AF-A0A1G3YN23-F1
#
_cell.length_a   1.000
_cell.length_b   1.000
_cell.length_c   1.000
_cell.angle_alpha   90.00
_cell.angle_beta   90.00
_cell.angle_gamma   90.00
#
_symmetry.space_group_name_H-M   'P 1'
#
loop_
_entity.id
_entity.type
_entity.pdbx_description
1 polymer ?
#
loop_
_entity_poly.entity_id
_entity_poly.type
_entity_poly.pdbx_seq_one_letter_code
_entity_poly.pdbx_strand_id
1 'polypeptide(L)'
;MKLSALLNRGKGRDFYDAMFLLAQNKPNYGYLTGKLNIHNEDELKEAILDFLPKINLAEKQKDFEHLLISQEDSRKILHFPSFIASL
;
A
#
# COMPACT_ATOMS: atom_id res chain seq x y z
N MET A 1 2.63 9.05 -6.58
CA MET A 1 1.35 8.87 -7.32
C MET A 1 0.48 7.75 -6.75
N LYS A 2 0.98 6.52 -6.55
CA LYS A 2 0.18 5.40 -5.98
C LYS A 2 0.27 5.29 -4.45
N LEU A 3 1.47 5.40 -3.87
CA LEU A 3 1.65 5.42 -2.41
C LEU A 3 0.91 6.60 -1.74
N SER A 4 0.89 7.76 -2.41
CA SER A 4 0.08 8.91 -1.98
C SER A 4 -1.43 8.64 -2.00
N ALA A 5 -1.90 7.80 -2.91
CA ALA A 5 -3.30 7.40 -2.96
C ALA A 5 -3.64 6.37 -1.88
N LEU A 6 -2.71 5.45 -1.60
CA LEU A 6 -2.80 4.49 -0.50
C LEU A 6 -2.95 5.20 0.84
N LEU A 7 -2.03 6.11 1.17
CA LEU A 7 -2.03 6.83 2.45
C LEU A 7 -3.18 7.83 2.60
N ASN A 8 -3.83 8.23 1.51
CA ASN A 8 -4.97 9.16 1.54
C ASN A 8 -6.33 8.44 1.55
N ARG A 9 -6.46 7.30 0.84
CA ARG A 9 -7.76 6.64 0.61
C ARG A 9 -7.89 5.25 1.25
N GLY A 10 -6.80 4.51 1.36
CA GLY A 10 -6.79 3.15 1.93
C GLY A 10 -7.75 2.17 1.27
N LYS A 11 -7.90 2.19 -0.07
CA LYS A 11 -8.74 1.22 -0.78
C LYS A 11 -7.98 -0.08 -1.05
N GLY A 12 -8.66 -1.23 -1.10
CA GLY A 12 -8.05 -2.55 -1.34
C GLY A 12 -7.12 -2.58 -2.56
N ARG A 13 -7.57 -1.99 -3.68
CA ARG A 13 -6.74 -1.83 -4.90
C ARG A 13 -5.46 -1.04 -4.65
N ASP A 14 -5.49 0.00 -3.81
CA ASP A 14 -4.30 0.82 -3.57
C ASP A 14 -3.21 -0.02 -2.87
N PHE A 15 -3.58 -0.92 -1.94
CA PHE A 15 -2.65 -1.88 -1.31
C PHE A 15 -2.07 -2.86 -2.33
N TYR A 16 -2.93 -3.43 -3.19
CA TYR A 16 -2.50 -4.36 -4.22
C TYR A 16 -1.51 -3.71 -5.21
N ASP A 17 -1.86 -2.53 -5.72
CA ASP A 17 -1.01 -1.77 -6.63
C ASP A 17 0.32 -1.37 -5.96
N ALA A 18 0.29 -0.99 -4.67
CA ALA A 18 1.50 -0.62 -3.93
C ALA A 18 2.45 -1.81 -3.75
N MET A 19 1.97 -3.00 -3.36
CA MET A 19 2.80 -4.20 -3.25
C MET A 19 3.46 -4.53 -4.60
N PHE A 20 2.68 -4.52 -5.68
CA PHE A 20 3.17 -4.84 -7.01
C PHE A 20 4.27 -3.87 -7.47
N LEU A 21 4.06 -2.57 -7.27
CA LEU A 21 5.02 -1.55 -7.69
C LEU A 21 6.29 -1.55 -6.84
N LEU A 22 6.15 -1.68 -5.51
CA LEU A 22 7.28 -1.73 -4.58
C LEU A 22 8.17 -2.96 -4.80
N ALA A 23 7.60 -4.09 -5.23
CA ALA A 23 8.36 -5.28 -5.58
C ALA A 23 9.21 -5.12 -6.85
N GLN A 24 8.91 -4.14 -7.71
CA GLN A 24 9.59 -3.95 -8.99
C GLN A 24 10.52 -2.75 -9.02
N ASN A 25 10.16 -1.67 -8.33
CA ASN A 25 10.84 -0.38 -8.44
C ASN A 25 10.86 0.37 -7.12
N LYS A 26 11.91 1.17 -6.93
CA LYS A 26 12.01 2.08 -5.79
C LYS A 26 11.02 3.25 -5.90
N PRO A 27 10.45 3.73 -4.79
CA PRO A 27 9.61 4.93 -4.78
C PRO A 27 10.36 6.17 -5.27
N ASN A 28 9.64 7.09 -5.92
CA ASN A 28 10.16 8.42 -6.19
C ASN A 28 9.97 9.31 -4.95
N TYR A 29 11.03 9.44 -4.15
CA TYR A 29 11.00 10.24 -2.92
C TYR A 29 10.85 11.74 -3.19
N GLY A 30 11.36 12.29 -4.29
CA GLY A 30 11.13 13.69 -4.65
C GLY A 30 9.63 14.03 -4.78
N TYR A 31 8.84 13.12 -5.34
CA TYR A 31 7.38 13.26 -5.38
C TYR A 31 6.74 13.07 -4.00
N LEU A 32 7.21 12.08 -3.22
CA LEU A 32 6.64 11.77 -1.91
C LEU A 32 6.91 12.89 -0.89
N THR A 33 8.10 13.50 -0.91
CA THR A 33 8.43 14.68 -0.12
C THR A 33 7.44 15.81 -0.42
N GLY A 34 7.22 16.14 -1.70
CA GLY A 34 6.32 17.24 -2.07
C GLY A 34 4.85 17.02 -1.76
N LYS A 35 4.39 15.77 -1.59
CA LYS A 35 2.98 15.44 -1.34
C LYS A 35 2.65 14.98 0.07
N LEU A 36 3.55 14.26 0.71
CA LEU A 36 3.35 13.56 1.98
C LEU A 36 4.47 13.85 2.99
N ASN A 37 5.45 14.68 2.63
CA ASN A 37 6.63 14.96 3.45
C ASN A 37 7.43 13.71 3.84
N ILE A 38 7.48 12.71 2.96
CA ILE A 38 8.24 11.46 3.12
C ILE A 38 9.49 11.53 2.25
N HIS A 39 10.67 11.50 2.88
CA HIS A 39 11.97 11.75 2.25
C HIS A 39 12.77 10.48 1.97
N ASN A 40 12.49 9.39 2.67
CA ASN A 40 13.23 8.14 2.56
C ASN A 40 12.34 6.92 2.82
N GLU A 41 12.94 5.73 2.71
CA GLU A 41 12.23 4.46 2.84
C GLU A 41 11.78 4.17 4.26
N ASP A 42 12.58 4.54 5.26
CA ASP A 42 12.25 4.36 6.67
C ASP A 42 11.00 5.17 7.05
N GLU A 43 10.96 6.44 6.66
CA GLU A 43 9.77 7.29 6.84
C GLU A 43 8.55 6.76 6.09
N LEU A 44 8.75 6.15 4.91
CA LEU A 44 7.66 5.51 4.18
C LEU A 44 7.11 4.30 4.94
N LYS A 45 8.00 3.45 5.49
CA LYS A 45 7.61 2.29 6.31
C LYS A 45 6.84 2.74 7.53
N GLU A 46 7.36 3.71 8.28
CA GLU A 46 6.70 4.27 9.46
C GLU A 46 5.32 4.84 9.11
N ALA A 47 5.23 5.69 8.09
CA ALA A 47 3.95 6.28 7.67
C ALA A 47 2.90 5.24 7.28
N ILE A 48 3.33 4.13 6.65
CA ILE A 48 2.44 3.03 6.29
C ILE A 48 2.05 2.19 7.50
N LEU A 49 2.99 1.88 8.39
CA LEU A 49 2.74 1.12 9.62
C LEU A 49 1.80 1.88 10.58
N ASP A 50 1.90 3.20 10.64
CA ASP A 50 0.97 4.06 11.41
C ASP A 50 -0.42 4.17 10.76
N PHE A 51 -0.49 3.97 9.44
CA PHE A 51 -1.74 4.01 8.69
C PHE A 51 -2.52 2.69 8.78
N LEU A 52 -1.82 1.55 8.80
CA LEU A 52 -2.41 0.21 8.74
C LEU A 52 -3.45 -0.09 9.83
N PRO A 53 -3.24 0.25 11.12
CA PRO A 53 -4.23 0.03 12.18
C PRO A 53 -5.58 0.71 11.94
N LYS A 54 -5.62 1.75 11.10
CA LYS A 54 -6.83 2.52 10.77
C LYS A 54 -7.68 1.85 9.69
N ILE A 55 -7.19 0.78 9.07
CA ILE A 55 -7.81 0.11 7.93
C ILE A 55 -8.07 -1.36 8.25
N ASN A 56 -9.32 -1.80 8.09
CA ASN A 56 -9.64 -3.22 8.11
C ASN A 56 -9.32 -3.86 6.74
N LEU A 57 -8.14 -4.48 6.63
CA LEU A 57 -7.69 -5.11 5.38
C LEU A 57 -8.62 -6.25 4.92
N ALA A 58 -9.28 -6.96 5.84
CA ALA A 58 -10.22 -8.02 5.49
C ALA A 58 -11.49 -7.48 4.83
N GLU A 59 -11.99 -6.33 5.29
CA GLU A 59 -13.09 -5.63 4.61
C GLU A 59 -12.64 -5.11 3.25
N LYS A 60 -11.45 -4.48 3.20
CA LYS A 60 -10.89 -3.98 1.93
C LYS A 60 -10.64 -5.07 0.91
N GLN A 61 -10.34 -6.29 1.33
CA GLN A 61 -10.16 -7.45 0.46
C GLN A 61 -11.45 -7.76 -0.30
N LYS A 62 -12.57 -7.87 0.42
CA LYS A 62 -13.89 -8.16 -0.16
C LYS A 62 -14.37 -7.03 -1.08
N ASP A 63 -14.09 -5.79 -0.71
CA ASP A 63 -14.47 -4.60 -1.49
C ASP A 63 -13.80 -4.52 -2.87
N PHE A 64 -12.65 -5.18 -3.10
CA PHE A 64 -11.92 -5.05 -4.37
C PHE A 64 -11.69 -6.36 -5.12
N GLU A 65 -11.99 -7.52 -4.52
CA GLU A 65 -11.75 -8.83 -5.15
C GLU A 65 -12.43 -8.96 -6.52
N HIS A 66 -13.63 -8.38 -6.68
CA HIS A 66 -14.38 -8.38 -7.94
C HIS A 66 -13.75 -7.53 -9.05
N LEU A 67 -12.78 -6.68 -8.72
CA LEU A 67 -12.01 -5.89 -9.68
C LEU A 67 -10.80 -6.65 -10.23
N LEU A 68 -10.43 -7.78 -9.62
CA LEU A 68 -9.30 -8.59 -10.03
C LEU A 68 -9.72 -9.63 -11.06
N ILE A 69 -8.81 -9.93 -11.99
CA ILE A 69 -8.97 -11.05 -12.93
C ILE A 69 -9.01 -12.38 -12.17
N SER A 70 -8.11 -12.54 -11.19
CA SER A 70 -8.13 -13.65 -10.24
C SER A 70 -8.52 -13.13 -8.86
N GLN A 71 -9.69 -13.53 -8.36
CA GLN A 71 -10.16 -13.14 -7.02
C GLN A 71 -9.25 -13.67 -5.92
N GLU A 72 -8.51 -14.74 -6.19
CA GLU A 72 -7.55 -15.35 -5.27
C GLU A 72 -6.42 -14.40 -4.89
N ASP A 73 -6.04 -13.53 -5.82
CA ASP A 73 -5.00 -12.52 -5.64
C ASP A 73 -5.42 -11.44 -4.63
N SER A 74 -6.72 -11.33 -4.32
CA SER A 74 -7.21 -10.39 -3.31
C SER A 74 -6.58 -10.67 -1.94
N ARG A 75 -6.31 -11.95 -1.62
CA ARG A 75 -5.70 -12.37 -0.34
C ARG A 75 -4.31 -11.78 -0.12
N LYS A 76 -3.59 -11.35 -1.17
CA LYS A 76 -2.25 -10.78 -1.06
C LYS A 76 -2.22 -9.55 -0.16
N ILE A 77 -3.27 -8.72 -0.18
CA ILE A 77 -3.30 -7.49 0.63
C ILE A 77 -3.36 -7.77 2.13
N LEU A 78 -3.77 -8.98 2.56
CA LEU A 78 -3.74 -9.38 3.97
C LEU A 78 -2.31 -9.51 4.50
N HIS A 79 -1.35 -9.79 3.61
CA HIS A 79 0.07 -9.88 3.93
C HIS A 79 0.80 -8.55 3.80
N PHE A 80 0.08 -7.46 3.51
CA PHE A 80 0.66 -6.14 3.32
C PHE A 80 1.52 -5.65 4.50
N PRO A 81 1.11 -5.82 5.78
CA PRO A 81 1.95 -5.41 6.91
C PRO A 81 3.31 -6.11 6.94
N SER A 82 3.31 -7.43 6.72
CA SER A 82 4.54 -8.23 6.67
C SER A 82 5.43 -7.86 5.49
N PHE A 83 4.82 -7.54 4.33
CA PHE A 83 5.55 -7.07 3.16
C PHE A 83 6.28 -5.76 3.44
N ILE A 84 5.61 -4.78 4.04
CA ILE A 84 6.21 -3.47 4.37
C ILE A 84 7.32 -3.60 5.41
N ALA A 85 7.17 -4.49 6.39
CA ALA A 85 8.22 -4.78 7.36
C ALA A 85 9.46 -5.45 6.75
N SER A 86 9.34 -6.05 5.56
CA SER A 86 10.42 -6.74 4.85
C SER A 86 11.09 -5.94 3.73
N LEU A 87 10.53 -4.76 3.37
CA LEU A 87 11.22 -3.80 2.50
C LEU A 87 12.55 -3.39 3.15
#